data_AF-L0IKP7-F1
#
_entry.id   AF-L0IKP7-F1
#
_cell.length_a   1.000
_cell.length_b   1.000
_cell.length_c   1.000
_cell.angle_alpha   90.00
_cell.angle_beta   90.00
_cell.angle_gamma   90.00
#
_symmetry.space_group_name_H-M   'P 1'
#
loop_
_entity.id
_entity.type
_entity.pdbx_description
1 polymer ?
#
loop_
_entity_poly.entity_id
_entity_poly.type
_entity_poly.pdbx_seq_one_letter_code
_entity_poly.pdbx_strand_id
1 'polypeptide(L)'
;MYKEFEKKLKIKGNGETIEEVFNKIFSQIKSRLVEKTKELLIRIEPKSVVIINARKIVYTERFLGLFFPRKRTFYEIETEITVRVGIIEISQIKFEESENKLSFLCNLKK
;
A
#
# COMPACT_ATOMS: atom_id res chain seq x y z
N MET A 1 -10.04 -20.36 -7.60
CA MET A 1 -10.64 -19.00 -7.60
C MET A 1 -10.13 -18.20 -6.42
N TYR A 2 -10.44 -18.53 -5.16
CA TYR A 2 -9.79 -17.90 -3.99
C TYR A 2 -8.52 -18.65 -3.59
N LYS A 3 -7.44 -17.93 -3.31
CA LYS A 3 -6.19 -18.50 -2.78
C LYS A 3 -5.60 -17.60 -1.70
N GLU A 4 -4.84 -18.22 -0.80
CA GLU A 4 -4.06 -17.51 0.21
C GLU A 4 -2.59 -17.91 0.10
N PHE A 5 -1.71 -16.96 0.35
CA PHE A 5 -0.28 -17.22 0.47
C PHE A 5 0.36 -16.25 1.47
N GLU A 6 1.55 -16.62 1.94
CA GLU A 6 2.36 -15.74 2.77
C GLU A 6 3.50 -15.14 1.97
N LYS A 7 3.79 -13.87 2.26
CA LYS A 7 4.89 -13.16 1.64
C LYS A 7 5.66 -12.37 2.67
N LYS A 8 6.98 -12.51 2.60
CA LYS A 8 7.92 -11.68 3.35
C LYS A 8 8.35 -10.48 2.49
N LEU A 9 8.27 -9.30 3.06
CA LEU A 9 8.58 -8.02 2.42
C LEU A 9 9.60 -7.26 3.26
N LYS A 10 10.61 -6.67 2.62
CA LYS A 10 11.50 -5.71 3.26
C LYS A 10 11.09 -4.31 2.82
N ILE A 11 10.71 -3.46 3.79
CA ILE A 11 10.17 -2.13 3.53
C ILE A 11 10.88 -1.12 4.42
N LYS A 12 11.27 0.01 3.81
CA LYS A 12 11.84 1.16 4.50
C LYS A 12 10.80 2.26 4.63
N GLY A 13 10.78 2.91 5.78
CA GLY A 13 9.96 4.08 6.05
C GLY A 13 10.76 5.15 6.78
N ASN A 14 10.30 6.39 6.63
CA ASN A 14 10.93 7.55 7.23
C ASN A 14 9.88 8.64 7.51
N GLY A 15 10.09 9.46 8.55
CA GLY A 15 9.14 10.47 8.99
C GLY A 15 9.61 11.22 10.23
N GLU A 16 8.87 12.27 10.63
CA GLU A 16 9.17 13.06 11.84
C GLU A 16 8.69 12.36 13.11
N THR A 17 7.68 11.48 13.01
CA THR A 17 7.19 10.64 14.11
C THR A 17 7.22 9.16 13.76
N ILE A 18 7.16 8.30 14.78
CA ILE A 18 7.17 6.84 14.61
C ILE A 18 5.89 6.39 13.89
N GLU A 19 4.75 6.98 14.23
CA GLU A 19 3.45 6.68 13.62
C GLU A 19 3.45 7.00 12.12
N GLU A 20 4.03 8.15 11.75
CA GLU A 20 4.19 8.52 10.34
C GLU A 20 5.03 7.48 9.58
N VAL A 21 6.15 7.05 10.17
CA VAL A 21 7.02 6.02 9.59
C VAL A 21 6.24 4.73 9.35
N PHE A 22 5.49 4.23 10.34
CA PHE A 22 4.73 2.99 10.20
C PHE A 22 3.56 3.12 9.22
N ASN A 23 2.85 4.25 9.21
CA ASN A 23 1.82 4.51 8.20
C ASN A 23 2.41 4.47 6.78
N LYS A 24 3.60 5.04 6.60
CA LYS A 24 4.33 5.01 5.32
C LYS A 24 4.83 3.61 4.95
N ILE A 25 5.18 2.77 5.92
CA ILE A 25 5.55 1.37 5.70
C ILE A 25 4.32 0.56 5.27
N PHE A 26 3.20 0.70 5.96
CA PHE A 26 1.99 -0.06 5.67
C PHE A 26 1.35 0.34 4.34
N SER A 27 1.36 1.62 3.97
CA SER A 27 0.87 2.07 2.67
C SER A 27 1.64 1.47 1.50
N GLN A 28 2.94 1.20 1.68
CA GLN A 28 3.78 0.53 0.69
C GLN A 28 3.49 -0.98 0.54
N ILE A 29 2.87 -1.64 1.52
CA ILE A 29 2.59 -3.08 1.42
C ILE A 29 1.68 -3.37 0.22
N LYS A 30 0.60 -2.60 0.08
CA LYS A 30 -0.38 -2.81 -0.99
C LYS A 30 0.27 -2.64 -2.37
N SER A 31 1.02 -1.56 -2.60
CA SER A 31 1.69 -1.33 -3.89
C SER A 31 2.69 -2.42 -4.22
N ARG A 32 3.50 -2.84 -3.25
CA ARG A 32 4.49 -3.93 -3.41
C ARG A 32 3.86 -5.29 -3.74
N LEU A 33 2.64 -5.55 -3.26
CA LEU A 33 1.91 -6.76 -3.58
C LEU A 33 1.30 -6.69 -4.99
N VAL A 34 0.67 -5.57 -5.35
CA VAL A 34 0.08 -5.36 -6.69
C VAL A 34 1.15 -5.45 -7.78
N GLU A 35 2.33 -4.88 -7.58
CA GLU A 35 3.46 -4.99 -8.53
C GLU A 35 3.86 -6.45 -8.82
N LYS A 36 3.62 -7.37 -7.88
CA LYS A 36 4.03 -8.77 -7.97
C LYS A 36 2.92 -9.72 -8.40
N THR A 37 1.66 -9.33 -8.25
CA THR A 37 0.50 -10.19 -8.54
C THR A 37 -0.45 -9.49 -9.51
N LYS A 38 -0.79 -10.13 -10.62
CA LYS A 38 -1.82 -9.66 -11.57
C LYS A 38 -3.26 -9.99 -11.12
N GLU A 39 -3.43 -10.42 -9.87
CA GLU A 39 -4.67 -10.93 -9.32
C GLU A 39 -5.32 -9.94 -8.35
N LEU A 40 -6.61 -10.12 -8.10
CA LEU A 40 -7.36 -9.21 -7.23
C LEU A 40 -7.00 -9.48 -5.75
N LEU A 41 -6.36 -8.52 -5.08
CA LEU A 41 -6.07 -8.57 -3.65
C LEU A 41 -7.33 -8.25 -2.82
N ILE A 42 -7.73 -9.15 -1.94
CA ILE A 42 -8.94 -8.98 -1.09
C ILE A 42 -8.57 -8.69 0.35
N ARG A 43 -7.56 -9.41 0.85
CA ARG A 43 -7.14 -9.32 2.24
C ARG A 43 -5.63 -9.25 2.31
N ILE A 44 -5.14 -8.31 3.11
CA ILE A 44 -3.73 -8.18 3.46
C ILE A 44 -3.70 -8.10 4.97
N GLU A 45 -3.06 -9.08 5.59
CA GLU A 45 -2.97 -9.19 7.05
C GLU A 45 -1.50 -9.30 7.45
N PRO A 46 -0.93 -8.31 8.16
CA PRO A 46 0.40 -8.42 8.73
C PRO A 46 0.41 -9.50 9.81
N LYS A 47 1.25 -10.53 9.66
CA LYS A 47 1.45 -11.59 10.65
C LYS A 47 2.60 -11.31 11.60
N SER A 48 3.67 -10.73 11.09
CA SER A 48 4.85 -10.41 11.89
C SER A 48 5.53 -9.17 11.33
N VAL A 49 6.01 -8.31 12.22
CA VAL A 49 6.82 -7.14 11.88
C VAL A 49 8.11 -7.23 12.68
N VAL A 50 9.25 -7.29 11.97
CA VAL A 50 10.58 -7.32 12.57
C VAL A 50 11.32 -6.08 12.13
N ILE A 51 11.85 -5.31 13.08
CA ILE A 51 12.68 -4.14 12.79
C ILE A 51 14.11 -4.62 12.52
N ILE A 52 14.60 -4.43 11.30
CA ILE A 52 15.97 -4.77 10.90
C ILE A 52 16.91 -3.63 11.25
N ASN A 53 16.47 -2.40 11.05
CA ASN A 53 17.25 -1.20 11.32
C ASN A 53 16.33 -0.08 11.81
N ALA A 54 16.79 0.69 12.78
CA ALA A 54 16.10 1.89 13.25
C ALA A 54 17.13 2.97 13.57
N ARG A 55 16.97 4.14 12.97
CA ARG A 55 17.83 5.31 13.17
C ARG A 55 16.98 6.50 13.58
N LYS A 56 17.47 7.23 14.59
CA LYS A 56 16.94 8.51 15.01
C LYS A 56 17.98 9.58 14.70
N ILE A 57 17.62 10.52 13.84
CA ILE A 57 18.45 11.64 13.42
C ILE A 57 17.90 12.88 14.09
N VAL A 58 18.70 13.53 14.93
CA VAL A 58 18.33 14.79 15.57
C VAL A 58 19.26 15.86 15.02
N TYR A 59 18.68 16.90 14.42
CA TYR A 59 19.44 18.00 13.86
C TYR A 59 18.81 19.33 14.27
N THR A 60 19.66 20.35 14.38
CA THR A 60 19.22 21.69 14.76
C THR A 60 19.18 22.55 13.51
N GLU A 61 17.98 22.89 13.07
CA GLU A 61 17.79 23.82 11.96
C GLU A 61 18.06 25.24 12.46
N ARG A 62 18.93 25.96 11.74
CA ARG A 62 19.15 27.39 11.94
C ARG A 62 18.47 28.11 10.78
N PHE A 63 17.32 28.71 11.02
CA PHE A 63 16.63 29.48 10.00
C PHE A 63 17.36 30.82 9.79
N LEU A 64 17.70 31.13 8.53
CA LEU A 64 18.27 32.39 8.05
C LEU A 64 19.34 33.02 8.96
N GLY A 65 20.34 32.24 9.37
CA GLY A 65 21.59 32.74 9.97
C GLY A 65 21.52 33.34 11.38
N LEU A 66 20.32 33.65 11.91
CA LEU A 66 20.17 34.44 13.14
C LEU A 66 18.99 34.04 14.06
N PHE A 67 18.06 33.16 13.67
CA PHE A 67 16.75 33.07 14.35
C PHE A 67 16.32 31.65 14.78
N PHE A 68 16.09 31.51 16.09
CA PHE A 68 15.44 30.41 16.82
C PHE A 68 15.86 28.98 16.45
N PRO A 69 16.94 28.44 17.04
CA PRO A 69 17.34 27.06 16.79
C PRO A 69 16.21 26.10 17.16
N ARG A 70 15.65 25.42 16.15
CA ARG A 70 14.63 24.38 16.35
C ARG A 70 15.27 23.01 16.20
N LYS A 71 15.12 22.18 17.23
CA LYS A 71 15.49 20.76 17.16
C LYS A 71 14.41 20.03 16.34
N ARG A 72 14.82 19.42 15.24
CA ARG A 72 14.02 18.47 14.47
C ARG A 72 14.50 17.06 14.75
N THR A 73 13.56 16.14 14.78
CA THR A 73 13.82 14.71 14.91
C THR A 73 13.26 14.04 13.68
N PHE A 74 14.03 13.11 13.13
CA PHE A 74 13.65 12.31 12.00
C PHE A 74 13.96 10.85 12.31
N TYR A 75 13.06 9.97 11.92
CA TYR A 75 13.16 8.54 12.12
C TYR A 75 13.28 7.85 10.76
N GLU A 76 14.19 6.89 10.67
CA GLU A 76 14.30 5.96 9.54
C GLU A 76 14.22 4.54 10.09
N ILE A 77 13.29 3.74 9.57
CA ILE A 77 13.09 2.36 10.01
C ILE A 77 13.06 1.45 8.78
N GLU A 78 13.85 0.39 8.83
CA GLU A 78 13.80 -0.73 7.91
C GLU A 78 13.17 -1.93 8.60
N THR A 79 12.12 -2.48 7.99
CA THR A 79 11.33 -3.58 8.54
C THR A 79 11.28 -4.77 7.59
N GLU A 80 11.26 -5.96 8.16
CA GLU A 80 10.84 -7.18 7.51
C GLU A 80 9.44 -7.54 7.99
N ILE A 81 8.48 -7.54 7.08
CA ILE A 81 7.08 -7.80 7.38
C ILE A 81 6.65 -9.08 6.66
N THR A 82 6.09 -10.02 7.41
CA THR A 82 5.40 -11.18 6.83
C THR A 82 3.93 -10.85 6.75
N VAL A 83 3.37 -10.91 5.55
CA VAL A 83 1.95 -10.66 5.28
C VAL A 83 1.29 -11.93 4.77
N ARG A 84 0.11 -12.22 5.28
CA ARG A 84 -0.83 -13.16 4.64
C ARG A 84 -1.65 -12.38 3.63
N VAL A 85 -1.72 -12.89 2.41
CA VAL A 85 -2.40 -12.25 1.29
C VAL A 85 -3.47 -13.20 0.76
N GLY A 86 -4.70 -12.72 0.69
CA GLY A 86 -5.80 -13.41 0.02
C GLY A 86 -6.07 -12.80 -1.36
N ILE A 87 -6.14 -13.64 -2.38
CA ILE A 87 -6.30 -13.28 -3.79
C ILE A 87 -7.49 -13.99 -4.43
N ILE A 88 -8.06 -13.37 -5.46
CA ILE A 88 -8.92 -14.03 -6.44
C ILE A 88 -8.23 -14.06 -7.80
N GLU A 89 -8.16 -15.26 -8.37
CA GLU A 89 -7.70 -15.52 -9.73
C GLU A 89 -8.74 -15.05 -10.74
N ILE A 90 -8.56 -13.82 -11.25
CA ILE A 90 -9.47 -13.19 -12.22
C ILE A 90 -9.59 -14.03 -13.50
N SER A 91 -8.51 -14.71 -13.90
CA SER A 91 -8.48 -15.55 -15.10
C SER A 91 -9.44 -16.75 -15.07
N GLN A 92 -9.96 -17.11 -13.89
CA GLN A 92 -10.92 -18.21 -13.76
C GLN A 92 -12.37 -17.74 -13.85
N ILE A 93 -12.62 -16.43 -13.95
CA ILE A 93 -13.97 -15.88 -14.06
C ILE A 93 -14.44 -16.07 -15.50
N LYS A 94 -15.53 -16.82 -15.68
CA LYS A 94 -16.20 -17.00 -16.97
C LYS A 94 -17.24 -15.90 -17.11
N PHE A 95 -17.15 -15.14 -18.20
CA PHE A 95 -18.12 -14.10 -18.54
C PHE A 95 -19.07 -14.65 -19.61
N GLU A 96 -20.37 -14.46 -19.39
CA GLU A 96 -21.37 -14.63 -20.45
C GLU A 96 -21.51 -13.28 -21.16
N GLU A 97 -21.14 -13.22 -22.44
CA GLU A 97 -21.25 -12.00 -23.24
C GLU A 97 -22.61 -11.95 -23.94
N SER A 98 -23.37 -10.89 -23.71
CA SER A 98 -24.59 -10.59 -24.45
C SER A 98 -24.52 -9.18 -25.03
N GLU A 99 -24.43 -9.07 -26.36
CA GLU A 99 -24.53 -7.79 -27.04
C GLU A 99 -26.01 -7.37 -27.15
N ASN A 100 -26.38 -6.27 -26.50
CA ASN A 100 -27.72 -5.70 -26.62
C ASN A 100 -27.68 -4.53 -27.60
N LYS A 101 -28.28 -4.69 -28.78
CA LYS A 101 -28.51 -3.57 -29.70
C LYS A 101 -29.69 -2.76 -29.17
N LEU A 102 -29.41 -1.57 -28.65
CA LEU A 102 -30.44 -0.58 -28.33
C LEU A 102 -31.26 -0.29 -29.59
N SER A 103 -32.48 -0.83 -29.65
CA SER A 103 -33.43 -0.51 -30.71
C SER A 103 -33.94 0.91 -30.50
N PHE A 104 -33.62 1.82 -31.42
CA PHE A 104 -34.03 3.24 -31.41
C PHE A 104 -35.55 3.50 -31.58
N LEU A 105 -36.42 2.50 -31.42
CA LEU A 105 -37.85 2.67 -31.62
C LEU A 105 -38.56 3.11 -30.33
N CYS A 106 -38.21 4.30 -29.84
CA CYS A 106 -39.01 4.99 -28.83
C CYS A 106 -39.96 5.98 -29.51
N ASN A 107 -41.25 5.62 -29.53
CA ASN A 107 -42.44 6.47 -29.67
C ASN A 107 -42.62 7.33 -30.94
N LEU A 108 -43.26 6.73 -31.96
CA LEU A 108 -44.12 7.45 -32.89
C LEU A 108 -45.57 6.93 -32.76
N LYS A 109 -46.29 7.42 -31.75
CA LYS A 109 -47.75 7.51 -31.78
C LYS A 109 -48.14 8.84 -31.13
N LYS A 110 -48.30 9.85 -31.98
CA LYS A 110 -49.14 11.04 -31.73
C LYS A 110 -50.41 10.85 -32.55
#